data_AF-A0A0P8A6M0-F1
#
_entry.id   AF-A0A0P8A6M0-F1
#
_cell.length_a   1.000
_cell.length_b   1.000
_cell.length_c   1.000
_cell.angle_alpha   90.00
_cell.angle_beta   90.00
_cell.angle_gamma   90.00
#
_symmetry.space_group_name_H-M   'P 1'
#
loop_
_entity.id
_entity.type
_entity.pdbx_description
1 polymer ?
#
loop_
_entity_poly.entity_id
_entity_poly.type
_entity_poly.pdbx_seq_one_letter_code
_entity_poly.pdbx_strand_id
1 'polypeptide(L)'
;MPDQSVWTLRETLIVAVLGAVFGVLYLGWVQVWLVLQAIFGPVTMDVVMGFWLVVSMIAAAIIRKPGVALISEVMAAAVQVLLGSPAGLLLLLTGLVQGAGAEAVFAATRWRRYSVTVLMAAGMGAAVFSFAYTWIRFDYGSLEPGLLIAMFVLRLASGALLGGLLAHIIVKALYRTGVLSGLAIDRDARAAGA
;
A
#
# COMPACT_ATOMS: atom_id res chain seq x y z
N MET A 1 30.77 3.24 4.79
CA MET A 1 29.59 2.55 4.25
C MET A 1 28.60 3.64 3.86
N PRO A 2 28.10 3.70 2.61
CA PRO A 2 27.11 4.72 2.26
C PRO A 2 25.90 4.58 3.18
N ASP A 3 25.43 5.71 3.68
CA ASP A 3 24.33 5.78 4.65
C ASP A 3 23.08 5.10 4.06
N GLN A 4 22.65 4.00 4.67
CA GLN A 4 21.52 3.22 4.16
C GLN A 4 20.17 3.94 4.31
N SER A 5 20.14 5.08 5.01
CA SER A 5 18.96 5.93 5.16
C SER A 5 18.73 6.88 3.98
N VAL A 6 19.77 7.23 3.22
CA VAL A 6 19.69 8.23 2.15
C VAL A 6 19.23 7.60 0.84
N TRP A 7 18.25 8.22 0.19
CA TRP A 7 17.72 7.76 -1.09
C TRP A 7 18.63 8.21 -2.24
N THR A 8 18.92 7.28 -3.13
CA THR A 8 19.58 7.59 -4.40
C THR A 8 18.59 8.22 -5.36
N LEU A 9 19.07 9.01 -6.32
CA LEU A 9 18.24 9.56 -7.39
C LEU A 9 17.44 8.46 -8.10
N ARG A 10 18.06 7.30 -8.35
CA ARG A 10 17.41 6.14 -8.99
C ARG A 10 16.22 5.64 -8.16
N GLU A 11 16.38 5.49 -6.86
CA GLU A 11 15.30 5.03 -5.96
C GLU A 11 14.17 6.07 -5.89
N THR A 12 14.49 7.36 -5.80
CA THR A 12 13.50 8.43 -5.82
C THR A 12 12.69 8.44 -7.12
N LEU A 13 13.35 8.25 -8.27
CA LEU A 13 12.67 8.14 -9.56
C LEU A 13 11.77 6.90 -9.63
N ILE A 14 12.20 5.77 -9.08
CA ILE A 14 11.36 4.56 -9.00
C ILE A 14 10.11 4.83 -8.16
N VAL A 15 10.23 5.47 -6.99
CA VAL A 15 9.08 5.85 -6.16
C VAL A 15 8.13 6.76 -6.92
N ALA A 16 8.66 7.76 -7.64
CA ALA A 16 7.84 8.67 -8.44
C ALA A 16 7.10 7.93 -9.58
N VAL A 17 7.78 7.02 -10.29
CA VAL A 17 7.17 6.21 -11.36
C VAL A 17 6.10 5.26 -10.80
N LEU A 18 6.38 4.61 -9.66
CA LEU A 18 5.39 3.77 -8.98
C LEU A 18 4.17 4.60 -8.57
N GLY A 19 4.37 5.78 -7.97
CA GLY A 19 3.28 6.70 -7.64
C GLY A 19 2.46 7.10 -8.87
N ALA A 20 3.11 7.44 -9.98
CA ALA A 20 2.42 7.78 -11.23
C ALA A 20 1.57 6.62 -11.78
N VAL A 21 2.15 5.43 -11.88
CA VAL A 21 1.47 4.24 -12.41
C VAL A 21 0.32 3.84 -11.49
N PHE A 22 0.56 3.73 -10.19
CA PHE A 22 -0.46 3.32 -9.24
C PHE A 22 -1.52 4.39 -9.02
N GLY A 23 -1.22 5.67 -9.15
CA GLY A 23 -2.24 6.72 -9.13
C GLY A 23 -3.28 6.55 -10.25
N VAL A 24 -2.84 6.19 -11.47
CA VAL A 24 -3.75 5.86 -12.57
C VAL A 24 -4.52 4.57 -12.28
N LEU A 25 -3.84 3.52 -11.82
CA LEU A 25 -4.49 2.24 -11.48
C LEU A 25 -5.53 2.40 -10.38
N TYR A 26 -5.25 3.21 -9.37
CA TYR A 26 -6.16 3.51 -8.27
C TYR A 26 -7.39 4.25 -8.74
N LEU A 27 -7.24 5.18 -9.69
CA LEU A 27 -8.39 5.85 -10.31
C LEU A 27 -9.26 4.88 -11.11
N GLY A 28 -8.64 3.98 -11.89
CA GLY A 28 -9.35 2.90 -12.57
C GLY A 28 -10.05 1.96 -11.58
N TRP A 29 -9.40 1.66 -10.46
CA TRP A 29 -9.95 0.80 -9.40
C TRP A 29 -11.17 1.40 -8.72
N VAL A 30 -11.30 2.73 -8.66
CA VAL A 30 -12.55 3.39 -8.20
C VAL A 30 -13.75 2.92 -9.03
N GLN A 31 -13.60 2.73 -10.34
CA GLN A 31 -14.72 2.28 -11.18
C GLN A 31 -15.13 0.84 -10.86
N VAL A 32 -14.14 -0.05 -10.66
CA VAL A 32 -14.38 -1.43 -10.23
C VAL A 32 -15.10 -1.45 -8.89
N TRP A 33 -14.65 -0.61 -7.95
CA TRP A 33 -15.26 -0.48 -6.62
C TRP A 33 -16.69 0.01 -6.67
N LEU A 34 -17.01 1.03 -7.49
CA LEU A 34 -18.37 1.53 -7.66
C LEU A 34 -19.32 0.46 -8.24
N VAL A 35 -18.85 -0.31 -9.23
CA VAL A 35 -19.64 -1.43 -9.81
C VAL A 35 -19.89 -2.51 -8.77
N LEU A 36 -18.87 -2.91 -8.02
CA LEU A 36 -19.01 -3.91 -6.96
C LEU A 36 -19.96 -3.45 -5.85
N GLN A 37 -19.87 -2.17 -5.46
CA GLN A 37 -20.78 -1.57 -4.51
C GLN A 37 -22.24 -1.63 -5.01
N ALA A 38 -22.49 -1.35 -6.28
CA ALA A 38 -23.83 -1.37 -6.84
C ALA A 38 -24.45 -2.78 -6.87
N ILE A 39 -23.65 -3.83 -7.08
CA ILE A 39 -24.13 -5.22 -7.20
C ILE A 39 -24.28 -5.88 -5.83
N PHE A 40 -23.30 -5.70 -4.94
CA PHE A 40 -23.16 -6.47 -3.71
C PHE A 40 -23.38 -5.63 -2.43
N GLY A 41 -23.68 -4.34 -2.58
CA GLY A 41 -23.93 -3.43 -1.48
C GLY A 41 -22.68 -2.98 -0.72
N PRO A 42 -22.86 -2.22 0.38
CA PRO A 42 -21.79 -1.51 1.08
C PRO A 42 -20.71 -2.39 1.70
N VAL A 43 -21.04 -3.62 2.09
CA VAL A 43 -20.09 -4.55 2.74
C VAL A 43 -18.92 -4.91 1.82
N THR A 44 -19.13 -4.85 0.51
CA THR A 44 -18.11 -5.18 -0.50
C THR A 44 -17.02 -4.09 -0.61
N MET A 45 -17.26 -2.91 -0.03
CA MET A 45 -16.30 -1.82 -0.03
C MET A 45 -14.98 -2.18 0.65
N ASP A 46 -15.04 -3.00 1.69
CA ASP A 46 -13.87 -3.38 2.47
C ASP A 46 -13.08 -4.54 1.85
N VAL A 47 -13.73 -5.34 0.99
CA VAL A 47 -13.12 -6.53 0.37
C VAL A 47 -12.05 -6.17 -0.65
N VAL A 48 -12.23 -5.10 -1.40
CA VAL A 48 -11.29 -4.66 -2.45
C VAL A 48 -10.40 -3.50 -2.04
N MET A 49 -10.48 -3.09 -0.78
CA MET A 49 -9.83 -1.90 -0.24
C MET A 49 -8.31 -2.02 -0.25
N GLY A 50 -7.78 -3.22 -0.04
CA GLY A 50 -6.35 -3.49 0.01
C GLY A 50 -5.59 -3.19 -1.27
N PHE A 51 -6.27 -3.09 -2.43
CA PHE A 51 -5.62 -2.70 -3.68
C PHE A 51 -5.06 -1.27 -3.62
N TRP A 52 -5.73 -0.35 -2.92
CA TRP A 52 -5.23 1.02 -2.71
C TRP A 52 -4.03 1.09 -1.78
N LEU A 53 -3.57 -0.02 -1.21
CA LEU A 53 -2.43 -0.07 -0.29
C LEU A 53 -1.21 -0.73 -0.93
N VAL A 54 -1.37 -1.30 -2.13
CA VAL A 54 -0.40 -2.23 -2.72
C VAL A 54 0.92 -1.53 -3.08
N VAL A 55 0.89 -0.26 -3.48
CA VAL A 55 2.09 0.48 -3.90
C VAL A 55 3.08 0.62 -2.75
N SER A 56 2.59 0.87 -1.53
CA SER A 56 3.39 0.90 -0.30
C SER A 56 4.24 -0.35 -0.14
N MET A 57 3.61 -1.54 -0.24
CA MET A 57 4.32 -2.81 -0.07
C MET A 57 5.28 -3.11 -1.22
N ILE A 58 4.91 -2.78 -2.47
CA ILE A 58 5.79 -2.98 -3.63
C ILE A 58 7.05 -2.13 -3.49
N ALA A 59 6.88 -0.82 -3.23
CA ALA A 59 8.00 0.10 -3.13
C ALA A 59 8.94 -0.30 -1.98
N ALA A 60 8.39 -0.62 -0.82
CA ALA A 60 9.15 -1.07 0.34
C ALA A 60 9.92 -2.39 0.07
N ALA A 61 9.30 -3.37 -0.58
CA ALA A 61 9.93 -4.65 -0.90
C ALA A 61 11.12 -4.53 -1.88
N ILE A 62 11.04 -3.56 -2.80
CA ILE A 62 12.05 -3.31 -3.83
C ILE A 62 13.24 -2.50 -3.27
N ILE A 63 12.95 -1.35 -2.64
CA ILE A 63 13.97 -0.37 -2.25
C ILE A 63 14.53 -0.67 -0.86
N ARG A 64 13.72 -1.21 0.04
CA ARG A 64 14.12 -1.65 1.39
C ARG A 64 14.77 -0.56 2.26
N LYS A 65 14.21 0.66 2.21
CA LYS A 65 14.67 1.83 2.97
C LYS A 65 13.53 2.50 3.74
N PRO A 66 13.84 3.25 4.81
CA PRO A 66 12.84 3.99 5.57
C PRO A 66 12.13 5.05 4.73
N GLY A 67 10.83 5.20 4.97
CA GLY A 67 9.94 6.20 4.37
C GLY A 67 9.41 5.83 2.98
N VAL A 68 9.89 4.74 2.38
CA VAL A 68 9.54 4.39 1.01
C VAL A 68 8.07 3.99 0.89
N ALA A 69 7.54 3.23 1.86
CA ALA A 69 6.15 2.81 1.82
C ALA A 69 5.25 4.06 1.89
N LEU A 70 5.49 4.90 2.90
CA LEU A 70 4.73 6.13 3.13
C LEU A 70 4.72 7.07 1.91
N ILE A 71 5.88 7.41 1.37
CA ILE A 71 5.97 8.38 0.28
C ILE A 71 5.40 7.81 -1.01
N SER A 72 5.58 6.52 -1.29
CA SER A 72 5.00 5.91 -2.49
C SER A 72 3.46 5.99 -2.50
N GLU A 73 2.83 5.80 -1.34
CA GLU A 73 1.38 5.92 -1.16
C GLU A 73 0.90 7.36 -1.35
N VAL A 74 1.59 8.31 -0.72
CA VAL A 74 1.27 9.74 -0.84
C VAL A 74 1.43 10.21 -2.28
N MET A 75 2.46 9.74 -2.99
CA MET A 75 2.67 10.05 -4.41
C MET A 75 1.56 9.46 -5.28
N ALA A 76 1.13 8.22 -5.03
CA ALA A 76 0.01 7.61 -5.75
C ALA A 76 -1.30 8.38 -5.51
N ALA A 77 -1.59 8.73 -4.26
CA ALA A 77 -2.74 9.55 -3.90
C ALA A 77 -2.68 10.94 -4.58
N ALA A 78 -1.50 11.58 -4.61
CA ALA A 78 -1.32 12.88 -5.27
C ALA A 78 -1.62 12.82 -6.75
N VAL A 79 -1.09 11.81 -7.45
CA VAL A 79 -1.37 11.60 -8.87
C VAL A 79 -2.86 11.31 -9.08
N GLN A 80 -3.47 10.47 -8.25
CA GLN A 80 -4.90 10.18 -8.34
C GLN A 80 -5.76 11.44 -8.17
N VAL A 81 -5.38 12.36 -7.27
CA VAL A 81 -6.04 13.67 -7.12
C VAL A 81 -5.86 14.53 -8.37
N LEU A 82 -4.64 14.63 -8.91
CA LEU A 82 -4.37 15.41 -10.13
C LEU A 82 -5.14 14.90 -11.35
N LEU A 83 -5.44 13.61 -11.40
CA LEU A 83 -6.25 13.00 -12.44
C LEU A 83 -7.76 13.19 -12.24
N GLY A 84 -8.19 13.95 -11.22
CA GLY A 84 -9.59 14.31 -10.99
C GLY A 84 -10.36 13.36 -10.07
N SER A 85 -9.70 12.78 -9.06
CA SER A 85 -10.39 11.94 -8.07
C SER A 85 -11.56 12.69 -7.39
N PRO A 86 -12.77 12.09 -7.31
CA PRO A 86 -13.92 12.67 -6.62
C PRO A 86 -13.66 12.93 -5.14
N ALA A 87 -12.72 12.21 -4.52
CA ALA A 87 -12.37 12.36 -3.12
C ALA A 87 -11.61 13.67 -2.81
N GLY A 88 -11.11 14.37 -3.84
CA GLY A 88 -10.40 15.63 -3.71
C GLY A 88 -9.12 15.54 -2.87
N LEU A 89 -8.66 16.68 -2.33
CA LEU A 89 -7.41 16.79 -1.56
C LEU A 89 -7.37 15.92 -0.29
N LEU A 90 -8.52 15.53 0.26
CA LEU A 90 -8.60 14.63 1.43
C LEU A 90 -8.02 13.24 1.14
N LEU A 91 -7.87 12.88 -0.12
CA LEU A 91 -7.21 11.65 -0.53
C LEU A 91 -5.71 11.66 -0.19
N LEU A 92 -5.05 12.82 -0.20
CA LEU A 92 -3.66 12.95 0.24
C LEU A 92 -3.52 12.59 1.71
N LEU A 93 -4.44 13.06 2.56
CA LEU A 93 -4.45 12.71 3.98
C LEU A 93 -4.73 11.22 4.17
N THR A 94 -5.62 10.65 3.34
CA THR A 94 -5.93 9.21 3.35
C THR A 94 -4.69 8.39 3.01
N GLY A 95 -3.97 8.74 1.93
CA GLY A 95 -2.72 8.10 1.52
C GLY A 95 -1.62 8.27 2.56
N LEU A 96 -1.52 9.43 3.22
CA LEU A 96 -0.58 9.65 4.32
C LEU A 96 -0.84 8.69 5.48
N VAL A 97 -2.10 8.58 5.93
CA VAL A 97 -2.48 7.68 7.04
C VAL A 97 -2.25 6.22 6.66
N GLN A 98 -2.63 5.81 5.47
CA GLN A 98 -2.44 4.45 4.97
C GLN A 98 -0.95 4.09 4.83
N GLY A 99 -0.20 4.97 4.19
CA GLY A 99 1.25 4.84 4.06
C GLY A 99 1.95 4.80 5.41
N ALA A 100 1.49 5.59 6.39
CA ALA A 100 2.01 5.55 7.77
C ALA A 100 1.73 4.22 8.45
N GLY A 101 0.53 3.66 8.28
CA GLY A 101 0.18 2.34 8.80
C GLY A 101 1.04 1.22 8.20
N ALA A 102 1.34 1.28 6.90
CA ALA A 102 2.27 0.35 6.25
C ALA A 102 3.70 0.52 6.78
N GLU A 103 4.18 1.77 6.80
CA GLU A 103 5.53 2.12 7.23
C GLU A 103 5.79 1.74 8.69
N ALA A 104 4.79 1.86 9.56
CA ALA A 104 4.89 1.47 10.98
C ALA A 104 5.26 -0.01 11.14
N VAL A 105 4.74 -0.89 10.28
CA VAL A 105 5.08 -2.33 10.32
C VAL A 105 6.51 -2.57 9.84
N PHE A 106 6.95 -1.86 8.80
CA PHE A 106 8.35 -1.93 8.37
C PHE A 106 9.30 -1.33 9.41
N ALA A 107 8.91 -0.25 10.08
CA ALA A 107 9.65 0.34 11.18
C ALA A 107 9.76 -0.63 12.37
N ALA A 108 8.70 -1.36 12.69
CA ALA A 108 8.71 -2.40 13.73
C ALA A 108 9.71 -3.54 13.39
N THR A 109 9.89 -3.85 12.11
CA THR A 109 10.93 -4.79 11.64
C THR A 109 12.28 -4.12 11.35
N ARG A 110 12.43 -2.83 11.71
CA ARG A 110 13.60 -1.97 11.48
C ARG A 110 14.05 -1.91 10.01
N TRP A 111 13.11 -2.07 9.07
CA TRP A 111 13.40 -2.12 7.63
C TRP A 111 14.38 -3.24 7.24
N ARG A 112 14.39 -4.35 8.00
CA ARG A 112 15.30 -5.49 7.77
C ARG A 112 14.62 -6.72 7.21
N ARG A 113 13.29 -6.82 7.27
CA ARG A 113 12.53 -8.01 6.87
C ARG A 113 11.46 -7.65 5.85
N TYR A 114 11.45 -8.35 4.72
CA TYR A 114 10.53 -8.14 3.60
C TYR A 114 9.92 -9.46 3.08
N SER A 115 9.76 -10.45 3.98
CA SER A 115 9.07 -11.70 3.66
C SER A 115 7.60 -11.45 3.39
N VAL A 116 6.93 -12.36 2.67
CA VAL A 116 5.50 -12.26 2.36
C VAL A 116 4.64 -12.00 3.60
N THR A 117 4.96 -12.63 4.74
CA THR A 117 4.24 -12.42 6.02
C THR A 117 4.35 -10.98 6.52
N VAL A 118 5.51 -10.33 6.33
CA VAL A 118 5.72 -8.94 6.73
C VAL A 118 4.99 -8.01 5.77
N LEU A 119 4.96 -8.32 4.47
CA LEU A 119 4.18 -7.55 3.49
C LEU A 119 2.68 -7.65 3.79
N MET A 120 2.17 -8.84 4.12
CA MET A 120 0.79 -9.04 4.54
C MET A 120 0.48 -8.27 5.83
N ALA A 121 1.37 -8.33 6.82
CA ALA A 121 1.24 -7.56 8.06
C ALA A 121 1.26 -6.04 7.81
N ALA A 122 2.10 -5.56 6.88
CA ALA A 122 2.13 -4.14 6.50
C ALA A 122 0.82 -3.72 5.84
N GLY A 123 0.25 -4.55 4.98
CA GLY A 123 -1.08 -4.33 4.38
C GLY A 123 -2.18 -4.28 5.45
N MET A 124 -2.11 -5.15 6.46
CA MET A 124 -2.99 -5.08 7.63
C MET A 124 -2.77 -3.81 8.45
N GLY A 125 -1.53 -3.37 8.67
CA GLY A 125 -1.21 -2.14 9.40
C GLY A 125 -1.79 -0.90 8.71
N ALA A 126 -1.64 -0.81 7.39
CA ALA A 126 -2.27 0.22 6.57
C ALA A 126 -3.81 0.17 6.67
N ALA A 127 -4.40 -1.03 6.64
CA ALA A 127 -5.83 -1.22 6.82
C ALA A 127 -6.34 -0.74 8.20
N VAL A 128 -5.61 -1.02 9.29
CA VAL A 128 -5.94 -0.54 10.65
C VAL A 128 -5.96 0.98 10.71
N PHE A 129 -4.89 1.61 10.21
CA PHE A 129 -4.78 3.07 10.21
C PHE A 129 -5.87 3.70 9.34
N SER A 130 -6.11 3.13 8.16
CA SER A 130 -7.21 3.55 7.29
C SER A 130 -8.56 3.42 7.97
N PHE A 131 -8.79 2.34 8.72
CA PHE A 131 -10.05 2.10 9.43
C PHE A 131 -10.26 3.12 10.56
N ALA A 132 -9.21 3.40 11.35
CA ALA A 132 -9.24 4.43 12.38
C ALA A 132 -9.55 5.83 11.80
N TYR A 133 -8.94 6.17 10.66
CA TYR A 133 -9.25 7.43 9.99
C TYR A 133 -10.67 7.47 9.43
N THR A 134 -11.14 6.40 8.79
CA THR A 134 -12.53 6.35 8.32
C THR A 134 -13.54 6.39 9.47
N TRP A 135 -13.20 5.83 10.62
CA TRP A 135 -14.05 5.86 11.80
C TRP A 135 -14.34 7.29 12.25
N ILE A 136 -13.28 8.11 12.34
CA ILE A 136 -13.40 9.53 12.72
C ILE A 136 -14.12 10.32 11.63
N ARG A 137 -13.82 10.05 10.36
CA ARG A 137 -14.34 10.82 9.22
C ARG A 137 -15.84 10.61 8.97
N PHE A 138 -16.33 9.38 9.17
CA PHE A 138 -17.70 8.99 8.82
C PHE A 138 -18.56 8.65 10.03
N ASP A 139 -18.10 8.99 11.24
CA ASP A 139 -18.79 8.71 12.51
C ASP A 139 -19.28 7.26 12.62
N TYR A 140 -18.35 6.32 12.46
CA TYR A 140 -18.65 4.88 12.52
C TYR A 140 -19.19 4.45 13.90
N GLY A 141 -19.07 5.29 14.94
CA GLY A 141 -19.68 5.05 16.25
C GLY A 141 -21.21 4.96 16.22
N SER A 142 -21.85 5.43 15.15
CA SER A 142 -23.29 5.32 14.92
C SER A 142 -23.73 3.99 14.29
N LEU A 143 -22.78 3.16 13.83
CA LEU A 143 -23.07 1.88 13.15
C LEU A 143 -23.25 0.73 14.17
N GLU A 144 -23.95 -0.31 13.74
CA GLU A 144 -24.13 -1.52 14.54
C GLU A 144 -22.76 -2.19 14.83
N PRO A 145 -22.46 -2.58 16.09
CA PRO A 145 -21.18 -3.20 16.44
C PRO A 145 -20.82 -4.44 15.60
N GLY A 146 -21.80 -5.27 15.25
CA GLY A 146 -21.58 -6.45 14.41
C GLY A 146 -21.10 -6.10 13.00
N LEU A 147 -21.69 -5.07 12.39
CA LEU A 147 -21.28 -4.57 11.08
C LEU A 147 -19.86 -3.99 11.12
N LEU A 148 -19.51 -3.24 12.17
CA LEU A 148 -18.17 -2.68 12.34
C LEU A 148 -17.09 -3.75 12.44
N ILE A 149 -17.34 -4.82 13.20
CA ILE A 149 -16.43 -5.96 13.30
C ILE A 149 -16.26 -6.62 11.93
N ALA A 150 -17.35 -6.84 11.20
CA ALA A 150 -17.30 -7.45 9.87
C ALA A 150 -16.49 -6.60 8.88
N MET A 151 -16.76 -5.29 8.81
CA MET A 151 -16.03 -4.34 7.96
C MET A 151 -14.53 -4.32 8.31
N PHE A 152 -14.20 -4.29 9.59
CA PHE A 152 -12.81 -4.30 10.05
C PHE A 152 -12.07 -5.57 9.63
N VAL A 153 -12.66 -6.75 9.88
CA VAL A 153 -12.07 -8.05 9.50
C VAL A 153 -11.91 -8.16 7.98
N LEU A 154 -12.91 -7.73 7.21
CA LEU A 154 -12.82 -7.73 5.75
C LEU A 154 -11.72 -6.81 5.25
N ARG A 155 -11.59 -5.61 5.82
CA ARG A 155 -10.54 -4.66 5.43
C ARG A 155 -9.15 -5.18 5.79
N LEU A 156 -8.99 -5.84 6.95
CA LEU A 156 -7.74 -6.50 7.32
C LEU A 156 -7.38 -7.62 6.34
N ALA A 157 -8.34 -8.49 6.03
CA ALA A 157 -8.14 -9.57 5.06
C ALA A 157 -7.78 -9.02 3.67
N SER A 158 -8.46 -7.96 3.24
CA SER A 158 -8.17 -7.28 1.98
C SER A 158 -6.77 -6.67 1.98
N GLY A 159 -6.38 -5.95 3.04
CA GLY A 159 -5.03 -5.40 3.18
C GLY A 159 -3.96 -6.48 3.16
N ALA A 160 -4.17 -7.61 3.84
CA ALA A 160 -3.25 -8.74 3.80
C ALA A 160 -3.11 -9.34 2.39
N LEU A 161 -4.24 -9.60 1.71
CA LEU A 161 -4.27 -10.32 0.44
C LEU A 161 -3.97 -9.40 -0.75
N LEU A 162 -4.75 -8.34 -0.94
CA LEU A 162 -4.61 -7.41 -2.07
C LEU A 162 -3.52 -6.36 -1.86
N GLY A 163 -3.21 -6.01 -0.61
CA GLY A 163 -2.05 -5.17 -0.31
C GLY A 163 -0.77 -6.00 -0.31
N GLY A 164 -0.62 -6.88 0.69
CA GLY A 164 0.64 -7.58 0.94
C GLY A 164 0.96 -8.74 -0.01
N LEU A 165 0.05 -9.71 -0.15
CA LEU A 165 0.30 -10.90 -0.96
C LEU A 165 0.38 -10.57 -2.46
N LEU A 166 -0.53 -9.73 -2.96
CA LEU A 166 -0.49 -9.25 -4.34
C LEU A 166 0.80 -8.47 -4.62
N ALA A 167 1.24 -7.59 -3.72
CA ALA A 167 2.52 -6.90 -3.86
C ALA A 167 3.69 -7.89 -3.98
N HIS A 168 3.72 -8.95 -3.18
CA HIS A 168 4.75 -9.99 -3.27
C HIS A 168 4.77 -10.68 -4.64
N ILE A 169 3.59 -10.98 -5.20
CA ILE A 169 3.46 -11.59 -6.53
C ILE A 169 3.97 -10.63 -7.61
N ILE A 170 3.55 -9.36 -7.55
CA ILE A 170 3.98 -8.32 -8.50
C ILE A 170 5.50 -8.12 -8.43
N VAL A 171 6.07 -8.01 -7.23
CA VAL A 171 7.51 -7.84 -7.03
C VAL A 171 8.29 -9.03 -7.57
N LYS A 172 7.81 -10.26 -7.38
CA LYS A 172 8.42 -11.45 -8.00
C LYS A 172 8.37 -11.42 -9.52
N ALA A 173 7.26 -10.98 -10.10
CA ALA A 173 7.13 -10.85 -11.54
C ALA A 173 8.09 -9.78 -12.09
N LEU A 174 8.16 -8.60 -11.46
CA LEU A 174 9.12 -7.54 -11.79
C LEU A 174 10.57 -8.00 -11.62
N TYR A 175 10.86 -8.80 -10.61
CA TYR A 175 12.21 -9.33 -10.41
C TYR A 175 12.64 -10.23 -11.58
N ARG A 176 11.73 -11.06 -12.11
CA ARG A 176 11.99 -11.94 -13.25
C ARG A 176 12.28 -11.20 -14.55
N THR A 177 11.85 -9.95 -14.70
CA THR A 177 12.16 -9.16 -15.90
C THR A 177 13.56 -8.55 -15.87
N GLY A 178 14.26 -8.62 -14.74
CA GLY A 178 15.59 -8.02 -14.55
C GLY A 178 15.57 -6.51 -14.31
N VAL A 179 14.41 -5.84 -14.37
CA VAL A 179 14.28 -4.38 -14.18
C VAL A 179 14.72 -3.93 -12.79
N LEU A 180 14.67 -4.83 -11.80
CA LEU A 180 15.06 -4.57 -10.41
C LEU A 180 16.57 -4.77 -10.15
N SER A 181 17.36 -5.03 -11.19
CA SER A 181 18.81 -5.25 -11.06
C SER A 181 19.54 -4.04 -10.46
N GLY A 182 20.37 -4.31 -9.47
CA GLY A 182 21.15 -3.34 -8.71
C GLY A 182 20.41 -2.70 -7.53
N LEU A 183 19.15 -3.04 -7.28
CA LEU A 183 18.39 -2.56 -6.11
C LEU A 183 18.67 -3.43 -4.86
N ALA A 184 18.17 -3.00 -3.70
CA ALA A 184 18.35 -3.75 -2.44
C ALA A 184 17.81 -5.18 -2.53
N ILE A 185 16.63 -5.38 -3.14
CA ILE A 185 16.05 -6.71 -3.34
C ILE A 185 16.97 -7.69 -4.08
N ASP A 186 17.69 -7.21 -5.09
CA ASP A 186 18.59 -8.01 -5.94
C ASP A 186 19.91 -8.33 -5.24
N ARG A 187 20.43 -7.38 -4.44
CA ARG A 187 21.59 -7.62 -3.57
C ARG A 187 21.28 -8.70 -2.51
N ASP A 188 20.12 -8.60 -1.88
CA ASP A 188 19.71 -9.55 -0.84
C ASP A 188 19.41 -10.94 -1.41
N ALA A 189 18.81 -11.01 -2.60
CA ALA A 189 18.55 -12.27 -3.29
C ALA A 189 19.86 -12.98 -3.70
N ARG A 190 20.85 -12.24 -4.20
CA ARG A 190 22.18 -12.80 -4.48
C ARG A 190 22.90 -13.28 -3.22
N ALA A 191 22.79 -12.53 -2.12
CA ALA A 191 23.38 -12.92 -0.85
C ALA A 191 22.72 -14.17 -0.22
N ALA A 192 21.43 -14.40 -0.46
CA ALA A 192 20.72 -15.58 0.03
C ALA A 192 20.95 -16.84 -0.84
N GLY A 193 21.44 -16.67 -2.07
CA GLY A 193 21.77 -17.77 -2.99
C GLY A 193 23.26 -18.11 -3.07
N ALA A 194 24.11 -17.37 -2.35
CA ALA A 194 25.55 -17.64 -2.16
C ALA A 194 25.77 -18.40 -0.85
#